data_AF-A0A550CW80-F1
#
_entry.id   AF-A0A550CW80-F1
#
_cell.length_a   1.000
_cell.length_b   1.000
_cell.length_c   1.000
_cell.angle_alpha   90.00
_cell.angle_beta   90.00
_cell.angle_gamma   90.00
#
_symmetry.space_group_name_H-M   'P 1'
#
loop_
_entity.id
_entity.type
_entity.pdbx_description
1 polymer ?
#
loop_
_entity_poly.entity_id
_entity_poly.type
_entity_poly.pdbx_seq_one_letter_code
_entity_poly.pdbx_strand_id
1 'polypeptide(L)'
;MRIQNLLGYVALERMDNSSCGSAGDPCAGRHHGSARRYSTGQKYHARLWMGGLYDASLAVCWSIVDNDSGDVLHQPRLLSMYTTNSNQQRAQIQSLERIRCLDRIGRETFMAHDGEMVEFCVKGKLVKKIVLPRRAVQNSPLGSRPSRPYTP
;
A
#
# COMPACT_ATOMS: atom_id res chain seq x y z
N MET A 1 -24.01 -3.79 11.60
CA MET A 1 -22.88 -4.51 10.97
C MET A 1 -21.60 -3.96 11.58
N ARG A 2 -20.88 -4.72 12.43
CA ARG A 2 -19.64 -4.24 13.07
C ARG A 2 -18.51 -4.34 12.04
N ILE A 3 -18.09 -3.20 11.48
CA ILE A 3 -16.86 -3.12 10.68
C ILE A 3 -15.70 -3.30 11.66
N GLN A 4 -15.20 -4.53 11.80
CA GLN A 4 -13.91 -4.74 12.44
C GLN A 4 -12.84 -4.24 11.47
N ASN A 5 -12.43 -2.98 11.64
CA ASN A 5 -11.25 -2.43 10.99
C ASN A 5 -10.03 -3.19 11.52
N LEU A 6 -9.58 -4.21 10.78
CA LEU A 6 -8.28 -4.83 10.99
C LEU A 6 -7.20 -3.81 10.61
N LEU A 7 -6.83 -2.98 11.59
CA LEU A 7 -5.68 -2.08 11.49
C LEU A 7 -4.41 -2.92 11.69
N GLY A 8 -3.85 -3.40 10.58
CA GLY A 8 -2.50 -3.96 10.55
C GLY A 8 -1.47 -2.85 10.39
N TYR A 9 -0.36 -2.96 11.11
CA TYR A 9 0.83 -2.12 10.92
C TYR A 9 1.98 -2.98 10.41
N VAL A 10 2.56 -2.61 9.28
CA VAL A 10 3.78 -3.24 8.76
C VAL A 10 4.91 -2.24 8.84
N ALA A 11 5.89 -2.52 9.70
CA ALA A 11 7.12 -1.73 9.77
C ALA A 11 8.02 -2.04 8.57
N LEU A 12 8.41 -1.00 7.84
CA LEU A 12 9.38 -1.04 6.75
C LEU A 12 10.67 -0.41 7.27
N GLU A 13 11.65 -1.25 7.59
CA GLU A 13 12.97 -0.81 8.00
C GLU A 13 13.91 -0.76 6.80
N ARG A 14 14.62 0.35 6.64
CA ARG A 14 15.66 0.51 5.63
C ARG A 14 16.94 -0.15 6.15
N MET A 15 17.38 -1.22 5.50
CA MET A 15 18.71 -1.77 5.75
C MET A 15 19.80 -0.83 5.22
N ASP A 16 20.76 -0.51 6.07
CA ASP A 16 21.96 0.24 5.71
C ASP A 16 22.81 -0.59 4.76
N ASN A 17 22.78 -0.28 3.47
CA ASN A 17 23.80 -0.75 2.54
C ASN A 17 24.94 0.27 2.53
N SER A 18 25.77 0.18 3.56
CA SER A 18 27.09 0.79 3.61
C SER A 18 28.02 0.03 2.65
N SER A 19 28.02 0.40 1.37
CA SER A 19 29.14 0.11 0.49
C SER A 19 29.46 1.34 -0.36
N CYS A 20 30.73 1.72 -0.26
CA CYS A 20 31.40 2.93 -0.70
C CYS A 20 31.34 3.17 -2.22
N GLY A 21 31.51 4.44 -2.64
CA GLY A 21 31.78 4.77 -4.05
C GLY A 21 31.63 6.24 -4.46
N SER A 22 32.55 7.08 -3.99
CA SER A 22 33.17 8.25 -4.66
C SER A 22 32.39 9.50 -5.14
N ALA A 23 32.94 10.63 -4.69
CA ALA A 23 33.25 11.88 -5.41
C ALA A 23 32.15 12.89 -5.79
N GLY A 24 32.11 13.97 -4.99
CA GLY A 24 32.20 15.38 -5.41
C GLY A 24 31.22 15.95 -6.43
N ASP A 25 30.32 16.84 -5.97
CA ASP A 25 29.85 17.97 -6.79
C ASP A 25 29.24 19.09 -5.92
N PRO A 26 29.73 20.36 -5.99
CA PRO A 26 29.16 21.49 -5.27
C PRO A 26 28.50 22.48 -6.23
N CYS A 27 27.21 22.33 -6.52
CA CYS A 27 26.42 23.39 -7.14
C CYS A 27 25.03 23.47 -6.51
N ALA A 28 24.81 24.56 -5.76
CA ALA A 28 23.57 24.91 -5.10
C ALA A 28 22.57 25.54 -6.10
N GLY A 29 21.32 25.09 -6.05
CA GLY A 29 20.17 25.74 -6.67
C GLY A 29 18.96 25.63 -5.74
N ARG A 30 18.47 26.78 -5.25
CA ARG A 30 17.39 26.90 -4.26
C ARG A 30 16.04 26.48 -4.84
N HIS A 31 15.39 25.51 -4.19
CA HIS A 31 13.93 25.45 -4.11
C HIS A 31 13.54 25.16 -2.67
N HIS A 32 12.87 26.13 -2.03
CA HIS A 32 12.18 25.94 -0.73
C HIS A 32 10.91 25.11 -0.93
N GLY A 33 11.07 23.85 -1.28
CA GLY A 33 10.15 22.82 -0.80
C GLY A 33 10.83 22.20 0.40
N SER A 34 10.16 22.11 1.55
CA SER A 34 10.66 21.40 2.74
C SER A 34 10.84 19.92 2.41
N ALA A 35 11.91 19.60 1.68
CA ALA A 35 12.38 18.26 1.45
C ALA A 35 12.90 17.78 2.80
N ARG A 36 12.01 17.18 3.59
CA ARG A 36 12.43 16.38 4.75
C ARG A 36 13.47 15.40 4.21
N ARG A 37 14.75 15.65 4.52
CA ARG A 37 15.85 14.77 4.16
C ARG A 37 15.61 13.48 4.93
N TYR A 38 15.09 12.47 4.24
CA TYR A 38 14.85 11.16 4.83
C TYR A 38 16.21 10.55 5.21
N SER A 39 16.49 10.48 6.51
CA SER A 39 17.75 9.95 7.04
C SER A 39 17.80 8.42 6.93
N THR A 40 19.00 7.86 7.05
CA THR A 40 19.17 6.43 7.36
C THR A 40 18.43 6.08 8.65
N GLY A 41 17.79 4.91 8.70
CA GLY A 41 17.01 4.46 9.87
C GLY A 41 15.53 4.87 9.93
N GLN A 42 14.99 5.59 8.93
CA GLN A 42 13.58 5.99 8.98
C GLN A 42 12.63 4.79 8.81
N LYS A 43 11.77 4.57 9.81
CA LYS A 43 10.75 3.52 9.82
C LYS A 43 9.45 4.07 9.26
N TYR A 44 8.90 3.38 8.26
CA TYR A 44 7.58 3.69 7.74
C TYR A 44 6.60 2.61 8.16
N HIS A 45 5.35 3.01 8.32
CA HIS A 45 4.28 2.06 8.58
C HIS A 45 3.32 2.04 7.40
N ALA A 46 2.84 0.85 7.04
CA ALA A 46 1.64 0.74 6.23
C ALA A 46 0.44 0.66 7.17
N ARG A 47 -0.54 1.55 7.01
CA ARG A 47 -1.86 1.43 7.65
C ARG A 47 -2.79 0.74 6.66
N LEU A 48 -3.24 -0.47 6.99
CA LEU A 48 -4.13 -1.27 6.15
C LEU A 48 -5.59 -1.08 6.56
N TRP A 49 -6.49 -1.13 5.59
CA TRP A 49 -7.93 -1.24 5.80
C TRP A 49 -8.58 -1.99 4.64
N MET A 50 -9.75 -2.57 4.89
CA MET A 50 -10.55 -3.23 3.86
C MET A 50 -11.43 -2.18 3.17
N GLY A 51 -11.51 -2.21 1.84
CA GLY A 51 -12.40 -1.32 1.10
C GLY A 51 -13.85 -1.60 1.45
N GLY A 52 -14.50 -0.71 2.20
CA GLY A 52 -15.86 -0.92 2.71
C GLY A 52 -16.99 -0.69 1.69
N LEU A 53 -16.70 -0.15 0.50
CA LEU A 53 -17.78 0.30 -0.39
C LEU A 53 -18.44 -0.82 -1.21
N TYR A 54 -17.75 -1.93 -1.45
CA TYR A 54 -18.33 -3.09 -2.14
C TYR A 54 -17.66 -4.37 -1.63
N ASP A 55 -18.39 -5.16 -0.84
CA ASP A 55 -17.97 -6.48 -0.35
C ASP A 55 -17.49 -7.41 -1.49
N ALA A 56 -17.94 -7.15 -2.73
CA ALA A 56 -17.55 -7.87 -3.93
C ALA A 56 -16.09 -7.64 -4.37
N SER A 57 -15.47 -6.52 -3.99
CA SER A 57 -14.18 -6.12 -4.59
C SER A 57 -12.96 -6.91 -4.07
N LEU A 58 -13.10 -7.65 -2.96
CA LEU A 58 -12.02 -8.39 -2.30
C LEU A 58 -10.70 -7.60 -2.25
N ALA A 59 -10.79 -6.28 -2.04
CA ALA A 59 -9.67 -5.37 -2.09
C ALA A 59 -9.20 -4.99 -0.69
N VAL A 60 -7.88 -5.04 -0.51
CA VAL A 60 -7.17 -4.48 0.65
C VAL A 60 -6.49 -3.20 0.21
N CYS A 61 -6.75 -2.12 0.94
CA CYS A 61 -6.18 -0.80 0.69
C CYS A 61 -5.19 -0.44 1.80
N TRP A 62 -4.19 0.37 1.46
CA TRP A 62 -3.30 0.94 2.46
C TRP A 62 -2.74 2.29 2.05
N SER A 63 -2.27 3.02 3.06
CA SER A 63 -1.43 4.20 2.91
C SER A 63 -0.14 4.01 3.69
N ILE A 64 0.91 4.69 3.24
CA ILE A 64 2.15 4.81 3.98
C ILE A 64 1.96 5.95 4.98
N VAL A 65 2.29 5.71 6.23
CA VAL A 65 2.16 6.70 7.31
C VAL A 65 3.49 6.88 8.04
N ASP A 66 3.68 8.10 8.54
CA ASP A 66 4.76 8.42 9.46
C ASP A 66 4.53 7.72 10.80
N ASN A 67 5.58 7.15 11.40
CA ASN A 67 5.45 6.46 12.68
C ASN A 67 5.10 7.40 13.82
N ASP A 68 5.68 8.61 13.82
CA ASP A 68 5.65 9.49 14.98
C ASP A 68 4.42 10.39 14.92
N SER A 69 4.07 10.92 13.74
CA SER A 69 2.88 11.76 13.58
C SER A 69 1.62 10.99 13.19
N GLY A 70 1.77 9.78 12.62
CA GLY A 70 0.64 9.02 12.07
C GLY A 70 0.04 9.63 10.80
N ASP A 71 0.65 10.69 10.25
CA ASP A 71 0.20 11.34 9.03
C ASP A 71 0.43 10.47 7.81
N VAL A 72 -0.48 10.56 6.83
CA VAL A 72 -0.29 9.90 5.54
C VAL A 72 0.82 10.59 4.78
N LEU A 73 1.80 9.80 4.37
CA LEU A 73 2.95 10.23 3.60
C LEU A 73 2.77 9.92 2.12
N HIS A 74 3.49 10.69 1.31
CA HIS A 74 3.79 10.27 -0.05
C HIS A 74 4.64 9.02 -0.08
N GLN A 75 4.49 8.23 -1.14
CA GLN A 75 5.37 7.12 -1.44
C GLN A 75 6.82 7.61 -1.45
N PRO A 76 7.70 7.03 -0.60
CA PRO A 76 9.11 7.34 -0.65
C PRO A 76 9.66 7.06 -2.05
N ARG A 77 10.43 8.00 -2.63
CA ARG A 77 10.89 7.95 -4.02
C ARG A 77 11.61 6.66 -4.42
N LEU A 78 12.24 5.99 -3.46
CA LEU A 78 13.04 4.78 -3.67
C LEU A 78 12.28 3.50 -3.33
N LEU A 79 11.05 3.61 -2.81
CA LEU A 79 10.19 2.48 -2.48
C LEU A 79 9.36 2.13 -3.71
N SER A 80 9.46 0.88 -4.16
CA SER A 80 8.57 0.27 -5.13
C SER A 80 7.81 -0.86 -4.47
N MET A 81 6.54 -1.03 -4.84
CA MET A 81 5.70 -2.11 -4.34
C MET A 81 5.24 -2.97 -5.51
N TYR A 82 5.21 -4.28 -5.30
CA TYR A 82 4.76 -5.25 -6.29
C TYR A 82 3.76 -6.22 -5.66
N THR A 83 2.74 -6.60 -6.41
CA THR A 83 1.86 -7.71 -6.05
C THR A 83 2.26 -8.94 -6.85
N THR A 84 2.08 -10.13 -6.27
CA THR A 84 2.17 -11.40 -6.97
C THR A 84 0.86 -12.14 -6.81
N ASN A 85 0.18 -12.36 -7.94
CA ASN A 85 -1.11 -13.05 -7.97
C ASN A 85 -0.95 -14.59 -7.90
N SER A 86 -2.07 -15.31 -7.88
CA SER A 86 -2.08 -16.79 -7.86
C SER A 86 -1.38 -17.44 -9.04
N ASN A 87 -1.26 -16.73 -10.16
CA ASN A 87 -0.58 -17.19 -11.37
C ASN A 87 0.92 -16.85 -11.37
N GLN A 88 1.46 -16.42 -10.22
CA GLN A 88 2.85 -15.96 -10.05
C GLN A 88 3.23 -14.78 -10.94
N GLN A 89 2.25 -14.04 -11.47
CA GLN A 89 2.53 -12.85 -12.25
C GLN A 89 2.79 -11.69 -11.30
N ARG A 90 3.91 -11.01 -11.54
CA ARG A 90 4.37 -9.87 -10.76
C ARG A 90 3.96 -8.57 -11.44
N ALA A 91 3.19 -7.75 -10.75
CA ALA A 91 2.75 -6.44 -11.23
C ALA A 91 3.20 -5.34 -10.26
N GLN A 92 3.63 -4.20 -10.79
CA GLN A 92 3.95 -3.04 -9.96
C GLN A 92 2.65 -2.40 -9.46
N ILE A 93 2.59 -2.13 -8.16
CA ILE A 93 1.46 -1.46 -7.53
C ILE A 93 1.67 0.04 -7.68
N GLN A 94 0.69 0.70 -8.29
CA GLN A 94 0.62 2.16 -8.39
C GLN A 94 -0.45 2.68 -7.43
N SER A 95 -0.30 3.92 -6.97
CA SER A 95 -1.35 4.57 -6.20
C SER A 95 -2.58 4.84 -7.06
N LEU A 96 -3.76 4.70 -6.47
CA LEU A 96 -5.04 4.93 -7.14
C LEU A 96 -5.14 6.35 -7.69
N GLU A 97 -4.55 7.32 -6.98
CA GLU A 97 -4.53 8.72 -7.37
C GLU A 97 -3.70 8.95 -8.63
N ARG A 98 -2.59 8.22 -8.81
CA ARG A 98 -1.79 8.26 -10.04
C ARG A 98 -2.52 7.60 -11.21
N ILE A 99 -3.16 6.46 -10.97
CA ILE A 99 -3.96 5.77 -12.00
C ILE A 99 -5.12 6.65 -12.47
N ARG A 100 -5.69 7.46 -11.57
CA ARG A 100 -6.76 8.42 -11.87
C ARG A 100 -6.27 9.78 -12.39
N CYS A 101 -4.95 9.94 -12.58
CA CYS A 101 -4.35 11.18 -13.08
C CYS A 101 -4.75 12.43 -12.27
N LEU A 102 -4.79 12.35 -10.94
CA LEU A 102 -5.12 13.52 -10.11
C LEU A 102 -3.97 14.54 -10.11
N ASP A 103 -4.27 15.80 -10.44
CA ASP A 103 -3.28 16.89 -10.57
C ASP A 103 -2.55 17.21 -9.27
N ARG A 104 -3.21 17.00 -8.12
CA ARG A 104 -2.65 17.23 -6.79
C ARG A 104 -2.92 16.03 -5.91
N ILE A 105 -1.91 15.20 -5.77
CA ILE A 105 -1.93 14.09 -4.84
C ILE A 105 -1.56 14.66 -3.47
N GLY A 106 -2.50 14.70 -2.53
CA GLY A 106 -2.21 15.05 -1.14
C GLY A 106 -1.93 13.81 -0.27
N ARG A 107 -2.47 12.66 -0.67
CA ARG A 107 -2.37 11.37 0.02
C ARG A 107 -2.38 10.27 -1.03
N GLU A 108 -1.57 9.23 -0.83
CA GLU A 108 -1.53 8.09 -1.73
C GLU A 108 -2.19 6.87 -1.10
N THR A 109 -3.06 6.25 -1.89
CA THR A 109 -3.78 5.02 -1.56
C THR A 109 -3.32 3.93 -2.51
N PHE A 110 -2.88 2.82 -1.95
CA PHE A 110 -2.48 1.62 -2.70
C PHE A 110 -3.53 0.54 -2.50
N MET A 111 -3.62 -0.36 -3.47
CA MET A 111 -4.62 -1.43 -3.47
C MET A 111 -4.05 -2.71 -4.07
N ALA A 112 -4.43 -3.85 -3.50
CA ALA A 112 -4.20 -5.19 -4.02
C ALA A 112 -5.33 -6.11 -3.53
N HIS A 113 -5.41 -7.33 -4.07
CA HIS A 113 -6.47 -8.26 -3.70
C HIS A 113 -6.15 -9.00 -2.39
N ASP A 114 -7.21 -9.41 -1.70
CA ASP A 114 -7.16 -10.28 -0.53
C ASP A 114 -6.28 -11.52 -0.79
N GLY A 115 -5.40 -11.84 0.15
CA GLY A 115 -4.51 -12.99 0.06
C GLY A 115 -3.34 -12.85 -0.92
N GLU A 116 -3.24 -11.75 -1.68
CA GLU A 116 -2.07 -11.52 -2.53
C GLU A 116 -0.81 -11.25 -1.70
N MET A 117 0.35 -11.62 -2.27
CA MET A 117 1.64 -11.29 -1.68
C MET A 117 2.08 -9.91 -2.18
N VAL A 118 2.38 -9.01 -1.24
CA VAL A 118 2.96 -7.70 -1.53
C VAL A 118 4.45 -7.71 -1.18
N GLU A 119 5.26 -7.37 -2.17
CA GLU A 119 6.69 -7.17 -2.06
C GLU A 119 7.00 -5.67 -1.95
N PHE A 120 7.76 -5.30 -0.92
CA PHE A 120 8.33 -3.97 -0.78
C PHE A 120 9.79 -4.02 -1.21
N CYS A 121 10.15 -3.17 -2.17
CA CYS A 121 11.51 -3.07 -2.69
C CYS A 121 12.04 -1.66 -2.49
N VAL A 122 13.26 -1.51 -1.99
CA VAL A 122 13.95 -0.22 -1.86
C VAL A 122 15.16 -0.21 -2.78
N LYS A 123 15.25 0.78 -3.68
CA LYS A 123 16.30 0.84 -4.73
C LYS A 123 16.42 -0.48 -5.52
N GLY A 124 15.28 -1.09 -5.85
CA GLY A 124 15.22 -2.37 -6.57
C GLY A 124 15.53 -3.62 -5.74
N LYS A 125 15.97 -3.50 -4.48
CA LYS A 125 16.22 -4.64 -3.59
C LYS A 125 14.98 -4.96 -2.76
N LEU A 126 14.59 -6.22 -2.70
CA LEU A 126 13.51 -6.68 -1.82
C LEU A 126 13.88 -6.48 -0.35
N VAL A 127 13.03 -5.76 0.40
CA VAL A 127 13.23 -5.52 1.84
C VAL A 127 12.20 -6.25 2.71
N LYS A 128 10.97 -6.42 2.21
CA LYS A 128 9.89 -7.07 2.96
C LYS A 128 8.91 -7.76 2.02
N LYS A 129 8.37 -8.87 2.48
CA LYS A 129 7.20 -9.55 1.90
C LYS A 129 6.12 -9.63 2.95
N ILE A 130 4.88 -9.34 2.55
CA ILE A 130 3.71 -9.58 3.38
C ILE A 130 2.67 -10.32 2.54
N VAL A 131 1.90 -11.19 3.19
CA VAL A 131 0.69 -11.75 2.60
C VAL A 131 -0.47 -10.92 3.13
N LEU A 132 -1.28 -10.39 2.23
CA LEU A 132 -2.44 -9.60 2.62
C LEU A 132 -3.48 -10.49 3.30
N PRO A 133 -4.28 -9.93 4.24
CA PRO A 133 -5.37 -10.66 4.84
C PRO A 133 -6.26 -11.29 3.78
N ARG A 134 -6.65 -12.55 4.00
CA ARG A 134 -7.60 -13.25 3.16
C ARG A 134 -8.90 -13.39 3.94
N ARG A 135 -9.97 -12.72 3.49
CA ARG A 135 -11.30 -12.97 4.04
C ARG A 135 -11.74 -14.40 3.72
N ALA A 136 -12.52 -14.98 4.63
CA ALA A 136 -13.24 -16.20 4.31
C ALA A 136 -14.15 -15.88 3.12
N VAL A 137 -13.94 -16.56 1.98
CA VAL A 137 -14.91 -16.53 0.89
C VAL A 137 -16.15 -17.17 1.49
N GLN A 138 -17.20 -16.38 1.72
CA GLN A 138 -18.50 -16.98 1.90
C GLN A 138 -18.78 -17.67 0.57
N ASN A 139 -18.52 -18.97 0.54
CA ASN A 139 -19.23 -19.88 -0.34
C ASN A 139 -20.67 -19.85 0.14
N SER A 140 -21.35 -18.73 -0.03
CA SER A 140 -22.80 -18.74 -0.06
C SER A 140 -23.08 -19.72 -1.18
N PRO A 141 -23.71 -20.88 -0.87
CA PRO A 141 -24.43 -21.56 -1.93
C PRO A 141 -25.29 -20.48 -2.57
N LEU A 142 -25.50 -20.54 -3.88
CA LEU A 142 -26.64 -19.82 -4.47
C LEU A 142 -27.91 -20.37 -3.81
N GLY A 143 -28.17 -19.95 -2.57
CA GLY A 143 -29.41 -20.10 -1.86
C GLY A 143 -30.32 -19.16 -2.60
N SER A 144 -31.03 -19.74 -3.57
CA SER A 144 -32.41 -19.40 -3.92
C SER A 144 -32.91 -18.26 -3.05
N ARG A 145 -32.82 -17.04 -3.60
CA ARG A 145 -33.56 -15.90 -3.08
C ARG A 145 -34.98 -16.42 -2.85
N PRO A 146 -35.51 -16.46 -1.61
CA PRO A 146 -36.92 -16.78 -1.45
C PRO A 146 -37.65 -15.71 -2.25
N SER A 147 -38.34 -16.13 -3.30
CA SER A 147 -39.23 -15.28 -4.07
C SER A 147 -40.21 -14.70 -3.06
N ARG A 148 -40.06 -13.40 -2.77
CA ARG A 148 -41.09 -12.71 -1.99
C ARG A 148 -42.39 -12.87 -2.78
N PRO A 149 -43.47 -13.39 -2.18
CA PRO A 149 -44.76 -13.41 -2.85
C PRO A 149 -45.11 -11.96 -3.18
N TYR A 150 -45.31 -11.70 -4.47
CA TYR A 150 -45.85 -10.44 -4.94
C TYR A 150 -47.26 -10.32 -4.33
N THR A 151 -47.46 -9.35 -3.45
CA THR A 151 -48.80 -8.98 -2.97
C THR A 151 -49.22 -7.75 -3.78
N PRO A 152 -50.31 -7.83 -4.56
CA PRO A 152 -50.81 -6.72 -5.36
C PRO A 152 -51.35 -5.56 -4.50
#